data_AF-A0A7S2DVM6-F1
#
_entry.id   AF-A0A7S2DVM6-F1
#
_cell.length_a   1.000
_cell.length_b   1.000
_cell.length_c   1.000
_cell.angle_alpha   90.00
_cell.angle_beta   90.00
_cell.angle_gamma   90.00
#
_symmetry.space_group_name_H-M   'P 1'
#
loop_
_entity.id
_entity.type
_entity.pdbx_description
1 polymer ?
#
loop_
_entity_poly.entity_id
_entity_poly.type
_entity_poly.pdbx_seq_one_letter_code
_entity_poly.pdbx_strand_id
1 'polypeptide(L)'
;GPINSFMKAFLRVRLTFEDDSRAELRDKKAFSQLIRRATESMFGIVGSSDLEADMLSFCTQQELSSAVALVSIDSKVLVRFRASLTLFGSVENTRCRFDVESVGCQPPL
;
A
#
# COMPACT_ATOMS: atom_id res chain seq x y z
N GLY A 1 4.70 -32.22 -8.55
CA GLY A 1 3.98 -31.77 -7.34
C GLY A 1 3.20 -30.53 -7.71
N PRO A 2 2.01 -30.27 -7.13
CA PRO A 2 1.17 -29.18 -7.61
C PRO A 2 1.92 -27.86 -7.38
N ILE A 3 1.91 -27.04 -8.43
CA ILE A 3 2.48 -25.69 -8.43
C ILE A 3 1.67 -24.91 -7.39
N ASN A 4 2.27 -24.60 -6.23
CA ASN A 4 1.74 -23.59 -5.32
C ASN A 4 1.84 -22.25 -6.05
N SER A 5 0.92 -22.01 -6.99
CA SER A 5 0.73 -20.70 -7.59
C SER A 5 0.08 -19.84 -6.50
N PHE A 6 0.91 -19.12 -5.75
CA PHE A 6 0.40 -18.14 -4.80
C PHE A 6 -0.38 -17.10 -5.60
N MET A 7 -1.71 -17.08 -5.41
CA MET A 7 -2.56 -16.08 -6.03
C MET A 7 -2.13 -14.70 -5.53
N LYS A 8 -1.67 -13.85 -6.44
CA LYS A 8 -1.40 -12.44 -6.16
C LYS A 8 -2.72 -11.66 -6.20
N ALA A 9 -2.88 -10.71 -5.29
CA ALA A 9 -3.96 -9.72 -5.32
C ALA A 9 -3.42 -8.39 -5.85
N PHE A 10 -4.16 -7.75 -6.76
CA PHE A 10 -3.79 -6.46 -7.34
C PHE A 10 -4.66 -5.35 -6.76
N LEU A 11 -4.00 -4.35 -6.18
CA LEU A 11 -4.61 -3.28 -5.42
C LEU A 11 -4.19 -1.92 -5.96
N ARG A 12 -5.16 -1.05 -6.15
CA ARG A 12 -4.91 0.38 -6.33
C ARG A 12 -4.94 1.02 -4.95
N VAL A 13 -3.81 1.58 -4.56
CA VAL A 13 -3.64 2.25 -3.26
C VAL A 13 -3.49 3.73 -3.54
N ARG A 14 -4.42 4.54 -3.04
CA ARG A 14 -4.34 6.00 -3.05
C ARG A 14 -3.98 6.46 -1.66
N LEU A 15 -3.07 7.42 -1.57
CA LEU A 15 -2.76 8.17 -0.38
C LEU A 15 -3.10 9.64 -0.61
N THR A 16 -3.76 10.25 0.35
CA THR A 16 -4.09 11.68 0.35
C THR A 16 -3.68 12.28 1.69
N PHE A 17 -2.97 13.40 1.66
CA PHE A 17 -2.69 14.20 2.84
C PHE A 17 -3.79 15.24 3.09
N GLU A 18 -4.12 15.49 4.36
CA GLU A 18 -5.11 16.51 4.72
C GLU A 18 -4.56 17.93 4.59
N ASP A 19 -3.26 18.10 4.82
CA ASP A 19 -2.58 19.39 4.73
C ASP A 19 -1.78 19.53 3.42
N ASP A 20 -1.54 20.78 3.01
CA ASP A 20 -0.69 21.16 1.87
C ASP A 20 0.81 20.90 2.14
N SER A 21 1.13 20.09 3.15
CA SER A 21 2.46 19.59 3.45
C SER A 21 2.86 18.59 2.37
N ARG A 22 3.29 19.12 1.23
CA ARG A 22 3.81 18.43 0.04
C ARG A 22 5.14 17.70 0.29
N ALA A 23 5.51 17.49 1.56
CA ALA A 23 6.90 17.30 1.94
C ALA A 23 7.47 15.93 1.54
N GLU A 24 6.72 14.83 1.56
CA GLU A 24 7.41 13.53 1.71
C GLU A 24 7.17 12.47 0.64
N LEU A 25 6.22 12.66 -0.28
CA LEU A 25 5.92 11.65 -1.29
C LEU A 25 6.31 12.07 -2.70
N ARG A 26 7.62 12.08 -2.89
CA ARG A 26 8.25 12.44 -4.17
C ARG A 26 8.53 11.24 -5.06
N ASP A 27 8.67 10.05 -4.47
CA ASP A 27 9.09 8.88 -5.21
C ASP A 27 8.46 7.57 -4.72
N LYS A 28 8.59 6.58 -5.60
CA LYS A 28 8.14 5.20 -5.41
C LYS A 28 8.66 4.57 -4.11
N LYS A 29 9.91 4.84 -3.75
CA LYS A 29 10.60 4.23 -2.61
C LYS A 29 10.04 4.75 -1.30
N ALA A 30 9.78 6.05 -1.20
CA ALA A 30 9.10 6.65 -0.05
C ALA A 30 7.71 6.04 0.17
N PHE A 31 6.91 5.87 -0.89
CA PHE A 31 5.59 5.23 -0.79
C PHE A 31 5.68 3.76 -0.34
N SER A 32 6.62 2.98 -0.91
CA SER A 32 6.86 1.60 -0.46
C SER A 32 7.26 1.51 1.01
N GLN A 33 8.14 2.40 1.47
CA GLN A 33 8.54 2.46 2.87
C GLN A 33 7.37 2.83 3.78
N LEU A 34 6.48 3.70 3.31
CA LEU A 34 5.30 4.10 4.07
C LEU A 34 4.32 2.95 4.26
N ILE A 35 4.04 2.18 3.22
CA ILE A 35 3.24 0.94 3.31
C ILE A 35 3.85 -0.02 4.33
N ARG A 36 5.17 -0.21 4.26
CA ARG A 36 5.89 -1.08 5.20
C ARG A 36 5.77 -0.58 6.63
N ARG A 37 6.00 0.72 6.87
CA ARG A 37 5.83 1.37 8.18
C ARG A 37 4.41 1.22 8.71
N ALA A 38 3.39 1.39 7.87
CA ALA A 38 2.00 1.21 8.25
C ALA A 38 1.73 -0.22 8.75
N THR A 39 2.28 -1.21 8.04
CA THR A 39 2.13 -2.62 8.41
C THR A 39 2.94 -2.96 9.67
N GLU A 40 4.15 -2.44 9.80
CA GLU A 40 4.99 -2.59 11.00
C GLU A 40 4.37 -1.95 12.24
N SER A 41 3.76 -0.77 12.10
CA SER A 41 3.08 -0.07 13.20
C SER A 41 1.93 -0.91 13.78
N MET A 42 1.21 -1.65 12.93
CA MET A 42 0.06 -2.44 13.35
C MET A 42 0.40 -3.88 13.76
N PHE A 43 1.33 -4.54 13.06
CA PHE A 43 1.60 -5.98 13.21
C PHE A 43 3.05 -6.30 13.64
N GLY A 44 3.85 -5.28 13.93
CA GLY A 44 5.26 -5.42 14.27
C GLY A 44 6.14 -5.87 13.10
N ILE A 45 7.44 -6.03 13.36
CA ILE A 45 8.45 -6.44 12.37
C ILE A 45 8.14 -7.83 11.79
N VAL A 46 7.64 -8.74 12.62
CA VAL A 46 7.30 -10.10 12.18
C VAL A 46 6.13 -10.07 11.21
N GLY A 47 5.08 -9.31 11.51
CA GLY A 47 3.89 -9.22 10.68
C GLY A 47 4.05 -8.34 9.42
N SER A 48 5.19 -7.66 9.27
CA SER A 48 5.58 -6.97 8.04
C SER A 48 6.58 -7.76 7.19
N SER A 49 7.33 -8.70 7.79
CA SER A 49 8.37 -9.47 7.11
C SER A 49 7.83 -10.42 6.04
N ASP A 50 6.56 -10.84 6.17
CA ASP A 50 5.82 -11.63 5.19
C ASP A 50 5.07 -10.75 4.16
N LEU A 51 5.17 -9.43 4.26
CA LEU A 51 4.57 -8.50 3.30
C LEU A 51 5.46 -8.33 2.07
N GLU A 52 5.40 -9.28 1.15
CA GLU A 52 5.95 -9.11 -0.20
C GLU A 52 4.99 -8.27 -1.06
N ALA A 53 5.21 -6.96 -1.06
CA ALA A 53 4.45 -5.99 -1.87
C ALA A 53 5.30 -5.43 -3.01
N ASP A 54 4.95 -5.81 -4.24
CA ASP A 54 5.57 -5.28 -5.46
C ASP A 54 4.77 -4.10 -5.98
N MET A 55 5.44 -2.99 -6.24
CA MET A 55 4.80 -1.81 -6.80
C MET A 55 5.01 -1.77 -8.32
N LEU A 56 3.90 -1.97 -9.05
CA LEU A 56 3.85 -2.08 -10.51
C LEU A 56 3.79 -0.71 -11.18
N SER A 57 3.10 0.25 -10.55
CA SER A 57 2.99 1.62 -11.03
C SER A 57 2.92 2.59 -9.85
N PHE A 58 3.42 3.81 -10.05
CA PHE A 58 3.38 4.89 -9.09
C PHE A 58 3.22 6.22 -9.82
N CYS A 59 2.29 7.04 -9.35
CA CYS A 59 2.02 8.37 -9.88
C CYS A 59 1.74 9.32 -8.72
N THR A 60 2.33 10.51 -8.76
CA THR A 60 2.01 11.61 -7.86
C THR A 60 1.12 12.61 -8.56
N GLN A 61 0.15 13.16 -7.84
CA GLN A 61 -0.72 14.24 -8.31
C GLN A 61 -0.44 15.46 -7.43
N GLN A 62 0.50 16.29 -7.88
CA GLN A 62 1.01 17.43 -7.11
C GLN A 62 -0.07 18.45 -6.76
N GLU A 63 -1.05 18.65 -7.64
CA GLU A 63 -2.17 19.58 -7.41
C GLU A 63 -3.14 19.11 -6.31
N LEU A 64 -3.13 17.81 -5.99
CA LEU A 64 -4.11 17.18 -5.10
C LEU A 64 -3.47 16.58 -3.84
N SER A 65 -2.20 16.89 -3.55
CA SER A 65 -1.44 16.34 -2.41
C SER A 65 -1.65 14.83 -2.24
N SER A 66 -1.69 14.10 -3.36
CA SER A 66 -2.02 12.68 -3.39
C SER A 66 -1.06 11.88 -4.24
N ALA A 67 -0.94 10.60 -3.91
CA ALA A 67 -0.16 9.64 -4.67
C ALA A 67 -0.98 8.36 -4.86
N VAL A 68 -0.84 7.74 -6.04
CA VAL A 68 -1.54 6.51 -6.40
C VAL A 68 -0.51 5.48 -6.83
N ALA A 69 -0.61 4.28 -6.27
CA ALA A 69 0.19 3.14 -6.62
C ALA A 69 -0.67 1.96 -7.06
N LEU A 70 -0.18 1.19 -8.03
CA LEU A 70 -0.68 -0.16 -8.29
C LEU A 70 0.28 -1.14 -7.60
N VAL A 71 -0.24 -1.92 -6.67
CA VAL A 71 0.52 -2.82 -5.81
C VAL A 71 0.03 -4.25 -6.00
N SER A 72 0.93 -5.21 -6.18
CA SER A 72 0.63 -6.63 -6.10
C SER A 72 1.19 -7.23 -4.81
N ILE A 73 0.36 -7.98 -4.10
CA ILE A 73 0.71 -8.66 -2.84
C ILE A 73 0.29 -10.13 -2.91
N ASP A 74 0.83 -10.97 -2.02
CA ASP A 74 0.25 -12.31 -1.80
C ASP A 74 -1.19 -12.15 -1.25
N SER A 75 -2.14 -12.90 -1.81
CA SER A 75 -3.53 -12.92 -1.33
C SER A 75 -3.66 -13.29 0.15
N LYS A 76 -2.74 -14.06 0.72
CA LYS A 76 -2.72 -14.44 2.14
C LYS A 76 -2.57 -13.25 3.08
N VAL A 77 -1.89 -12.19 2.64
CA VAL A 77 -1.64 -10.99 3.45
C VAL A 77 -2.62 -9.85 3.13
N LEU A 78 -3.58 -10.07 2.23
CA LEU A 78 -4.52 -9.05 1.75
C LEU A 78 -5.30 -8.36 2.86
N VAL A 79 -5.88 -9.13 3.78
CA VAL A 79 -6.67 -8.58 4.89
C VAL A 79 -5.81 -7.72 5.79
N ARG A 80 -4.59 -8.20 6.10
CA ARG A 80 -3.62 -7.51 6.94
C ARG A 80 -3.17 -6.19 6.30
N PHE A 81 -2.83 -6.24 5.02
CA PHE A 81 -2.42 -5.08 4.24
C PHE A 81 -3.50 -4.01 4.18
N ARG A 82 -4.76 -4.40 3.97
CA ARG A 82 -5.88 -3.44 4.00
C ARG A 82 -6.05 -2.82 5.38
N ALA A 83 -6.05 -3.64 6.42
CA ALA A 83 -6.23 -3.16 7.79
C ALA A 83 -5.12 -2.18 8.20
N SER A 84 -3.86 -2.48 7.87
CA SER A 84 -2.74 -1.59 8.20
C SER A 84 -2.86 -0.23 7.52
N LEU A 85 -3.18 -0.20 6.22
CA LEU A 85 -3.33 1.06 5.50
C LEU A 85 -4.57 1.85 5.96
N THR A 86 -5.71 1.20 6.18
CA THR A 86 -6.93 1.87 6.65
C THR A 86 -6.76 2.53 8.01
N LEU A 87 -5.98 1.93 8.91
CA LEU A 87 -5.77 2.46 10.26
C LEU A 87 -4.56 3.39 10.39
N PHE A 88 -3.76 3.52 9.33
CA PHE A 88 -2.59 4.39 9.35
C PHE A 88 -2.97 5.84 9.02
N GLY A 89 -3.28 6.60 10.07
CA GLY A 89 -3.88 7.93 9.98
C GLY A 89 -2.91 9.11 9.93
N SER A 90 -1.59 8.90 10.03
CA SER A 90 -0.63 10.00 9.99
C SER A 90 0.79 9.59 9.60
N VAL A 91 1.50 10.48 8.91
CA VAL A 91 2.93 10.41 8.59
C VAL A 91 3.61 11.65 9.16
N GLU A 92 4.59 11.48 10.04
CA GLU A 92 5.40 12.60 10.57
C GLU A 92 4.54 13.77 11.11
N ASN A 93 3.48 13.44 11.85
CA ASN A 93 2.45 14.35 12.40
C ASN A 93 1.50 15.00 11.38
N THR A 94 1.66 14.71 10.10
CA THR A 94 0.71 15.10 9.06
C THR A 94 -0.39 14.04 8.94
N ARG A 95 -1.65 14.44 9.01
CA ARG A 95 -2.77 13.51 8.82
C ARG A 95 -2.85 13.05 7.37
N CYS A 96 -3.10 11.77 7.20
CA CYS A 96 -3.22 11.16 5.89
C CYS A 96 -4.29 10.07 5.88
N ARG A 97 -4.82 9.78 4.70
CA ARG A 97 -5.73 8.68 4.48
C ARG A 97 -5.25 7.81 3.34
N PHE A 98 -5.31 6.50 3.54
CA PHE A 98 -5.18 5.52 2.48
C PHE A 98 -6.55 5.01 2.03
N ASP A 99 -6.80 5.04 0.73
CA ASP A 99 -7.92 4.37 0.07
C ASP A 99 -7.38 3.17 -0.73
N VAL A 100 -7.93 1.98 -0.47
CA VAL A 100 -7.47 0.73 -1.09
C VAL A 100 -8.59 0.09 -1.89
N GLU A 101 -8.46 0.07 -3.21
CA GLU A 101 -9.41 -0.52 -4.15
C GLU A 101 -8.83 -1.79 -4.77
N SER A 102 -9.63 -2.87 -4.89
CA SER A 102 -9.23 -4.03 -5.69
C SER A 102 -9.39 -3.72 -7.16
N VAL A 103 -8.34 -3.96 -7.95
CA VAL A 103 -8.37 -3.77 -9.42
C VAL A 103 -8.78 -5.07 -10.13
N GLY A 104 -8.76 -6.19 -9.41
CA GLY A 104 -9.30 -7.47 -9.85
C GLY A 104 -8.55 -8.65 -9.24
N CYS A 105 -9.25 -9.77 -9.08
CA CYS A 105 -8.68 -11.11 -9.14
C CYS A 105 -9.35 -11.74 -10.36
N GLN A 106 -8.82 -11.56 -11.57
CA GLN A 106 -9.32 -12.38 -12.68
C GLN A 106 -8.70 -13.76 -12.52
N PRO A 107 -9.48 -14.83 -12.25
CA PRO A 107 -8.98 -16.16 -12.53
C PRO A 107 -8.65 -16.23 -14.02
N PRO A 108 -7.60 -16.97 -14.44
CA PRO A 108 -7.42 -17.25 -15.85
C PRO A 108 -8.71 -17.90 -16.38
N LEU A 109 -9.20 -17.38 -17.51
CA LEU A 109 -10.31 -17.97 -18.28
C LEU A 109 -9.98 -19.41 -18.69
#